data_AF-A0AAD7K923-F1
#
_entry.id   AF-A0AAD7K923-F1
#
_cell.length_a   1.000
_cell.length_b   1.000
_cell.length_c   1.000
_cell.angle_alpha   90.00
_cell.angle_beta   90.00
_cell.angle_gamma   90.00
#
_symmetry.space_group_name_H-M   'P 1'
#
loop_
_entity.id
_entity.type
_entity.pdbx_description
1 polymer ?
#
loop_
_entity_poly.entity_id
_entity_poly.type
_entity_poly.pdbx_seq_one_letter_code
_entity_poly.pdbx_strand_id
1 'polypeptide(L)'
;MPNFIPDIRGRIRTVRYGLWLMERGDWAGNVICSITQWCGKSWNELSRPYMNTEANKILVGRTMELLHDYGAIHGGIIYPADLRHLILDVDAPGLSRADLLNGKAPCYVVDFGDARATCLQSQGPCSTPRFALVSKASGMCRTCGCARLAQIHEYLT
;
A
#
# COMPACT_ATOMS: atom_id res chain seq x y z
N MET A 1 -18.94 12.67 -9.05
CA MET A 1 -19.39 11.77 -7.96
C MET A 1 -18.19 11.48 -7.08
N PRO A 2 -18.26 11.59 -5.75
CA PRO A 2 -17.12 11.27 -4.91
C PRO A 2 -16.87 9.76 -5.02
N ASN A 3 -15.72 9.44 -5.57
CA ASN A 3 -15.18 8.11 -5.76
C ASN A 3 -14.96 7.44 -4.40
N PHE A 4 -15.93 6.64 -3.96
CA PHE A 4 -15.89 5.96 -2.67
C PHE A 4 -15.05 4.69 -2.80
N ILE A 5 -13.84 4.70 -2.21
CA ILE A 5 -13.10 3.47 -1.97
C ILE A 5 -13.87 2.71 -0.88
N PRO A 6 -14.22 1.42 -1.06
CA PRO A 6 -14.84 0.60 -0.02
C PRO A 6 -14.06 0.69 1.31
N ASP A 7 -14.71 0.46 2.45
CA ASP A 7 -14.04 0.57 3.75
C ASP A 7 -12.93 -0.48 3.92
N ILE A 8 -11.69 -0.04 3.72
CA ILE A 8 -10.46 -0.84 3.81
C ILE A 8 -9.70 -0.63 5.13
N ARG A 9 -10.30 0.08 6.10
CA ARG A 9 -9.67 0.40 7.40
C ARG A 9 -9.33 -0.87 8.18
N GLY A 10 -8.15 -0.87 8.79
CA GLY A 10 -7.63 -1.99 9.59
C GLY A 10 -7.22 -3.21 8.78
N ARG A 11 -7.50 -3.25 7.46
CA ARG A 11 -7.14 -4.36 6.57
C ARG A 11 -5.90 -4.04 5.73
N ILE A 12 -5.95 -2.92 5.00
CA ILE A 12 -4.82 -2.44 4.17
C ILE A 12 -4.56 -0.94 4.37
N ARG A 13 -5.37 -0.26 5.19
CA ARG A 13 -5.16 1.13 5.59
C ARG A 13 -5.16 1.24 7.11
N THR A 14 -4.34 2.12 7.67
CA THR A 14 -4.32 2.40 9.11
C THR A 14 -5.68 2.90 9.61
N VAL A 15 -6.00 2.62 10.88
CA VAL A 15 -7.22 3.14 11.49
C VAL A 15 -7.10 4.67 11.61
N ARG A 16 -8.12 5.40 11.16
CA ARG A 16 -8.22 6.86 11.31
C ARG A 16 -9.09 7.18 12.52
N TYR A 17 -8.52 7.90 13.48
CA TYR A 17 -9.24 8.32 14.70
C TYR A 17 -9.99 9.64 14.51
N GLY A 18 -9.54 10.50 13.61
CA GLY A 18 -10.25 11.75 13.32
C GLY A 18 -9.43 12.77 12.55
N LEU A 19 -9.95 13.98 12.50
CA LEU A 19 -9.21 15.18 12.12
C LEU A 19 -9.05 16.06 13.35
N TRP A 20 -7.90 16.71 13.44
CA TRP A 20 -7.67 17.79 14.37
C TRP A 20 -7.40 19.07 13.58
N LEU A 21 -8.09 20.14 13.95
CA LEU A 21 -7.94 21.45 13.34
C LEU A 21 -7.22 22.35 14.34
N MET A 22 -6.12 22.95 13.91
CA MET A 22 -5.39 23.93 14.69
C MET A 22 -5.39 25.27 13.97
N GLU A 23 -5.91 26.29 14.65
CA GLU A 23 -5.77 27.68 14.22
C GLU A 23 -4.37 28.17 14.58
N ARG A 24 -3.61 28.63 13.58
CA ARG A 24 -2.24 29.14 13.80
C ARG A 24 -2.16 30.66 13.70
N GLY A 25 -3.27 31.36 13.46
CA GLY A 25 -3.28 32.81 13.19
C GLY A 25 -2.65 33.15 11.84
N ASP A 26 -2.28 34.42 11.65
CA ASP A 26 -2.01 35.02 10.33
C ASP A 26 -0.79 34.46 9.57
N TRP A 27 0.14 33.79 10.25
CA TRP A 27 1.39 33.33 9.62
C TRP A 27 1.28 31.95 8.96
N ALA A 28 0.30 31.13 9.34
CA ALA A 28 0.13 29.77 8.80
C ALA A 28 -1.33 29.35 8.54
N GLY A 29 -2.30 30.21 8.87
CA GLY A 29 -3.72 29.91 8.67
C GLY A 29 -4.19 28.72 9.49
N ASN A 30 -5.00 27.85 8.86
CA ASN A 30 -5.56 26.66 9.48
C ASN A 30 -4.76 25.41 9.09
N VAL A 31 -4.29 24.66 10.08
CA VAL A 31 -3.63 23.38 9.88
C VAL A 31 -4.61 22.25 10.17
N ILE A 32 -4.79 21.37 9.18
CA ILE A 32 -5.60 20.16 9.32
C ILE A 32 -4.65 18.98 9.50
N CYS A 33 -4.74 18.33 10.65
CA CYS A 33 -4.01 17.11 10.96
C CYS A 33 -4.94 15.91 10.88
N SER A 34 -4.54 14.86 10.16
CA SER A 34 -5.22 13.56 10.22
C SER A 34 -4.56 12.70 11.31
N ILE A 35 -5.34 12.28 12.30
CA ILE A 35 -4.85 11.40 13.37
C ILE A 35 -5.12 9.95 12.97
N THR A 36 -4.06 9.16 12.87
CA THR A 36 -4.12 7.74 12.51
C THR A 36 -3.39 6.89 13.54
N GLN A 37 -3.71 5.60 13.55
CA GLN A 37 -2.97 4.58 14.28
C GLN A 37 -1.48 4.62 13.92
N TRP A 38 -0.63 4.46 14.94
CA TRP A 38 0.79 4.15 14.76
C TRP A 38 0.91 2.69 14.32
N CYS A 39 1.58 2.43 13.20
CA CYS A 39 1.55 1.12 12.56
C CYS A 39 2.94 0.62 12.12
N GLY A 40 3.99 0.89 12.89
CA GLY A 40 5.35 0.39 12.62
C GLY A 40 6.15 1.26 11.64
N LYS A 41 6.91 0.63 10.74
CA LYS A 41 7.93 1.30 9.91
C LYS A 41 7.73 1.08 8.42
N SER A 42 8.22 2.02 7.61
CA SER A 42 8.11 1.95 6.17
C SER A 42 8.94 0.79 5.59
N TRP A 43 8.49 0.19 4.48
CA TRP A 43 9.24 -0.87 3.80
C TRP A 43 10.63 -0.40 3.38
N ASN A 44 10.78 0.87 2.97
CA ASN A 44 12.09 1.41 2.59
C ASN A 44 13.09 1.40 3.76
N GLU A 45 12.63 1.66 4.98
CA GLU A 45 13.47 1.54 6.19
C GLU A 45 13.78 0.09 6.56
N LEU A 46 12.84 -0.83 6.33
CA LEU A 46 12.90 -2.21 6.77
C LEU A 46 13.57 -3.18 5.77
N SER A 47 13.55 -2.84 4.49
CA SER A 47 14.11 -3.62 3.38
C SER A 47 15.64 -3.70 3.39
N ARG A 48 16.29 -3.06 4.37
CA ARG A 48 17.74 -3.13 4.59
C ARG A 48 18.03 -3.62 6.02
N PRO A 49 18.88 -4.63 6.20
CA PRO A 49 18.70 -6.05 5.81
C PRO A 49 17.71 -6.82 6.71
N TYR A 50 17.04 -6.19 7.67
CA TYR A 50 16.40 -6.91 8.78
C TYR A 50 15.10 -7.64 8.41
N MET A 51 14.34 -7.12 7.44
CA MET A 51 13.00 -7.61 7.11
C MET A 51 12.83 -7.91 5.62
N ASN A 52 13.91 -7.91 4.85
CA ASN A 52 13.90 -8.19 3.42
C ASN A 52 13.88 -9.71 3.16
N THR A 53 12.75 -10.35 3.49
CA THR A 53 12.52 -11.77 3.22
C THR A 53 11.54 -11.95 2.06
N GLU A 54 11.60 -13.09 1.38
CA GLU A 54 10.64 -13.44 0.32
C GLU A 54 9.19 -13.37 0.83
N ALA A 55 8.93 -13.82 2.05
CA ALA A 55 7.60 -13.75 2.65
C ALA A 55 7.10 -12.30 2.81
N ASN A 56 7.98 -11.37 3.22
CA ASN A 56 7.61 -9.96 3.36
C ASN A 56 7.47 -9.25 2.01
N LYS A 57 8.31 -9.60 1.02
CA LYS A 57 8.16 -9.13 -0.37
C LYS A 57 6.80 -9.54 -0.94
N ILE A 58 6.38 -10.79 -0.72
CA ILE A 58 5.06 -11.30 -1.12
C ILE A 58 3.93 -10.55 -0.40
N LEU A 59 4.06 -10.32 0.91
CA LEU A 59 3.09 -9.56 1.70
C LEU A 59 2.88 -8.14 1.14
N VAL A 60 3.96 -7.44 0.82
CA VAL A 60 3.93 -6.11 0.18
C VAL A 60 3.18 -6.17 -1.16
N GLY A 61 3.54 -7.13 -2.02
CA GLY A 61 2.87 -7.31 -3.32
C GLY A 61 1.37 -7.56 -3.17
N ARG A 62 0.97 -8.49 -2.29
CA ARG A 62 -0.44 -8.80 -1.99
C ARG A 62 -1.21 -7.61 -1.45
N THR A 63 -0.58 -6.78 -0.63
CA THR A 63 -1.21 -5.57 -0.08
C THR A 63 -1.58 -4.58 -1.19
N MET A 64 -0.71 -4.44 -2.20
CA MET A 64 -1.00 -3.61 -3.38
C MET A 64 -2.03 -4.24 -4.31
N GLU A 65 -2.05 -5.56 -4.45
CA GLU A 65 -3.10 -6.28 -5.17
C GLU A 65 -4.47 -6.04 -4.53
N LEU A 66 -4.56 -6.19 -3.21
CA LEU A 66 -5.78 -5.92 -2.46
C LEU A 66 -6.25 -4.48 -2.67
N LEU A 67 -5.35 -3.49 -2.63
CA LEU A 67 -5.70 -2.11 -2.93
C LEU A 67 -6.38 -1.96 -4.30
N HIS A 68 -5.85 -2.66 -5.31
CA HIS A 68 -6.42 -2.66 -6.65
C HIS A 68 -7.76 -3.39 -6.71
N ASP A 69 -7.93 -4.49 -5.98
CA ASP A 69 -9.19 -5.23 -5.87
C ASP A 69 -10.30 -4.40 -5.20
N TYR A 70 -9.92 -3.50 -4.29
CA TYR A 70 -10.83 -2.47 -3.73
C TYR A 70 -11.07 -1.28 -4.67
N GLY A 71 -10.58 -1.35 -5.91
CA GLY A 71 -10.83 -0.33 -6.92
C GLY A 71 -10.11 0.99 -6.67
N ALA A 72 -8.90 0.94 -6.11
CA ALA A 72 -8.07 2.11 -5.92
C ALA A 72 -6.71 1.93 -6.58
N ILE A 73 -6.18 3.01 -7.17
CA ILE A 73 -4.78 3.14 -7.58
C ILE A 73 -4.15 4.16 -6.65
N HIS A 74 -3.01 3.83 -6.04
CA HIS A 74 -2.35 4.73 -5.09
C HIS A 74 -1.86 6.04 -5.71
N GLY A 75 -1.42 6.01 -6.98
CA GLY A 75 -0.91 7.18 -7.69
C GLY A 75 0.53 7.58 -7.31
N GLY A 76 0.88 7.46 -6.03
CA GLY A 76 2.21 7.80 -5.50
C GLY A 76 3.25 6.67 -5.47
N ILE A 77 2.88 5.43 -5.83
CA ILE A 77 3.81 4.28 -5.86
C ILE A 77 4.13 3.95 -7.32
N ILE A 78 5.20 4.55 -7.84
CA ILE A 78 5.62 4.42 -9.25
C ILE A 78 6.96 3.68 -9.33
N TYR A 79 7.84 3.93 -8.36
CA TYR A 79 9.19 3.38 -8.29
C TYR A 79 9.42 2.63 -6.96
N PRO A 80 10.45 1.78 -6.87
CA PRO A 80 10.80 1.09 -5.61
C PRO A 80 11.05 2.04 -4.43
N ALA A 81 11.60 3.23 -4.68
CA ALA A 81 11.79 4.25 -3.66
C ALA A 81 10.47 4.78 -3.05
N ASP A 82 9.35 4.59 -3.76
CA ASP A 82 8.03 4.99 -3.31
C ASP A 82 7.36 3.93 -2.43
N LEU A 83 8.00 2.77 -2.22
CA LEU A 83 7.55 1.78 -1.23
C LEU A 83 7.64 2.31 0.22
N ARG A 84 8.12 3.55 0.43
CA ARG A 84 7.97 4.28 1.70
C ARG A 84 6.50 4.45 2.14
N HIS A 85 5.57 4.39 1.19
CA HIS A 85 4.13 4.49 1.43
C HIS A 85 3.49 3.16 1.87
N LEU A 86 4.29 2.10 2.01
CA LEU A 86 3.91 0.84 2.61
C LEU A 86 4.56 0.72 3.99
N ILE A 87 3.75 0.48 5.01
CA ILE A 87 4.20 0.32 6.39
C ILE A 87 3.95 -1.12 6.82
N LEU A 88 4.98 -1.76 7.37
CA LEU A 88 4.80 -3.02 8.11
C LEU A 88 4.74 -2.73 9.60
N ASP A 89 3.69 -3.26 10.23
CA ASP A 89 3.48 -3.13 11.65
C ASP A 89 4.31 -4.16 12.42
N VAL A 90 5.59 -3.84 12.56
CA VAL A 90 6.56 -4.65 13.30
C VAL A 90 6.36 -4.60 14.81
N ASP A 91 5.53 -3.66 15.28
CA ASP A 91 5.18 -3.48 16.69
C ASP A 91 3.81 -4.13 17.02
N ALA A 92 3.20 -4.84 16.06
CA ALA A 92 1.91 -5.47 16.24
C ALA A 92 1.94 -6.48 17.41
N PRO A 93 0.99 -6.39 18.36
CA PRO A 93 1.01 -7.21 19.56
C PRO A 93 0.81 -8.68 19.22
N GLY A 94 1.57 -9.55 19.90
CA GLY A 94 1.45 -11.00 19.76
C GLY A 94 2.23 -11.61 18.59
N LEU A 95 3.01 -10.83 17.84
CA LEU A 95 3.90 -11.37 16.81
C LEU A 95 5.30 -11.64 17.37
N SER A 96 5.81 -12.85 17.13
CA SER A 96 7.21 -13.17 17.38
C SER A 96 8.10 -12.65 16.24
N ARG A 97 9.41 -12.58 16.48
CA ARG A 97 10.38 -12.27 15.41
C ARG A 97 10.27 -13.25 14.22
N ALA A 98 9.99 -14.52 14.48
CA ALA A 98 9.81 -15.51 13.43
C ALA A 98 8.55 -15.23 12.60
N ASP A 99 7.48 -14.72 13.22
CA ASP A 99 6.26 -14.32 12.50
C ASP A 99 6.52 -13.10 11.62
N LEU A 100 7.24 -12.11 12.15
CA LEU A 100 7.65 -10.90 11.41
C LEU A 100 8.49 -11.24 10.17
N LEU A 101 9.42 -12.20 10.26
CA LEU A 101 10.24 -12.63 9.13
C LEU A 101 9.44 -13.48 8.10
N ASN A 102 8.32 -14.05 8.50
CA ASN A 102 7.48 -14.92 7.67
C ASN A 102 6.22 -14.22 7.12
N GLY A 103 6.22 -12.88 6.97
CA GLY A 103 5.14 -12.18 6.29
C GLY A 103 3.82 -12.16 7.07
N LYS A 104 3.84 -12.32 8.40
CA LYS A 104 2.64 -12.28 9.24
C LYS A 104 2.35 -10.91 9.86
N ALA A 105 3.25 -9.95 9.71
CA ALA A 105 3.01 -8.57 10.13
C ALA A 105 1.85 -7.96 9.32
N PRO A 106 0.96 -7.16 9.94
CA PRO A 106 0.07 -6.30 9.18
C PRO A 106 0.86 -5.39 8.25
N CYS A 107 0.36 -5.20 7.03
CA CYS A 107 0.93 -4.27 6.06
C CYS A 107 -0.14 -3.27 5.63
N TYR A 108 0.21 -1.99 5.69
CA TYR A 108 -0.69 -0.89 5.41
C TYR A 108 -0.14 -0.02 4.30
N VAL A 109 -1.02 0.39 3.40
CA VAL A 109 -0.80 1.49 2.48
C VAL A 109 -1.15 2.79 3.19
N VAL A 110 -0.30 3.80 3.07
CA VAL A 110 -0.50 5.15 3.63
C VAL A 110 -0.25 6.21 2.57
N ASP A 111 -0.63 7.45 2.87
CA ASP A 111 -0.47 8.61 1.98
C ASP A 111 -1.31 8.53 0.69
N PHE A 112 -2.62 8.50 0.86
CA PHE A 112 -3.59 8.48 -0.23
C PHE A 112 -3.81 9.85 -0.90
N GLY A 113 -2.89 10.81 -0.76
CA GLY A 113 -3.03 12.16 -1.34
C GLY A 113 -3.25 12.15 -2.84
N ASP A 114 -2.56 11.23 -3.54
CA ASP A 114 -2.63 11.05 -5.00
C ASP A 114 -3.51 9.87 -5.44
N ALA A 115 -4.19 9.22 -4.48
CA ALA A 115 -4.96 8.04 -4.77
C ALA A 115 -6.21 8.36 -5.60
N ARG A 116 -6.51 7.48 -6.55
CA ARG A 116 -7.67 7.61 -7.44
C ARG A 116 -8.47 6.33 -7.38
N ALA A 117 -9.79 6.43 -7.24
CA ALA A 117 -10.60 5.25 -7.49
C ALA A 117 -10.57 4.90 -8.98
N THR A 118 -10.47 3.61 -9.25
CA THR A 118 -10.78 3.06 -10.57
C THR A 118 -12.28 2.86 -10.66
N CYS A 119 -12.82 3.03 -11.87
CA CYS A 119 -14.23 2.74 -12.12
C CYS A 119 -14.43 1.21 -12.00
N LEU A 120 -14.86 0.73 -10.84
CA LEU A 120 -15.16 -0.68 -10.55
C LEU A 120 -16.34 -1.26 -11.37
N GLN A 121 -16.92 -0.51 -12.31
CA GLN A 121 -18.24 -0.80 -12.88
C GLN A 121 -18.27 -1.49 -14.26
N SER A 122 -17.18 -2.06 -14.79
CA SER A 122 -17.31 -2.78 -16.07
C SER A 122 -16.49 -4.03 -16.30
N GLN A 123 -15.59 -4.44 -15.39
CA GLN A 123 -14.78 -5.63 -15.63
C GLN A 123 -14.65 -6.40 -14.33
N GLY A 124 -15.00 -7.69 -14.37
CA GLY A 124 -15.06 -8.60 -13.23
C GLY A 124 -13.72 -8.78 -12.48
N PRO A 125 -13.60 -9.82 -11.63
CA PRO A 125 -12.37 -10.05 -10.87
C PRO A 125 -11.16 -10.02 -11.82
N CYS A 126 -10.11 -9.30 -11.44
CA CYS A 126 -8.87 -9.22 -12.22
C CYS A 126 -8.32 -10.65 -12.38
N SER A 127 -8.64 -11.30 -13.49
CA SER A 127 -8.49 -12.74 -13.67
C SER A 127 -7.06 -13.18 -14.00
N THR A 128 -6.07 -12.33 -13.72
CA THR A 128 -4.67 -12.73 -13.77
C THR A 128 -4.18 -13.02 -12.35
N PRO A 129 -3.81 -14.27 -12.04
CA PRO A 129 -2.99 -14.54 -10.87
C PRO A 129 -1.64 -13.82 -11.09
N ARG A 130 -1.38 -12.74 -10.37
CA ARG A 130 -0.25 -11.81 -10.59
C ARG A 130 1.10 -12.31 -10.05
N PHE A 131 1.25 -13.61 -9.81
CA PHE A 131 2.53 -14.29 -9.53
C PHE A 131 2.93 -15.31 -10.62
N ALA A 132 2.37 -15.23 -11.83
CA ALA A 132 3.04 -15.84 -12.97
C ALA A 132 4.24 -14.96 -13.32
N LEU A 133 5.45 -15.48 -13.11
CA LEU A 133 6.72 -15.00 -13.67
C LEU A 133 6.48 -14.25 -14.99
N VAL A 134 6.40 -12.92 -14.93
CA VAL A 134 6.18 -12.13 -16.15
C VAL A 134 7.52 -12.07 -16.85
N SER A 135 7.79 -13.09 -17.68
CA SER A 135 8.83 -13.01 -18.68
C SER A 135 8.53 -11.82 -19.59
N LYS A 136 9.59 -11.14 -20.00
CA LYS A 136 9.66 -9.83 -20.69
C LYS A 136 8.73 -9.59 -21.90
N ALA A 137 7.90 -10.54 -22.33
CA ALA A 137 7.29 -10.51 -23.66
C ALA A 137 5.77 -10.22 -23.72
N SER A 138 4.99 -10.32 -22.65
CA SER A 138 3.54 -10.05 -22.76
C SER A 138 2.85 -9.89 -21.40
N GLY A 139 2.40 -8.68 -21.06
CA GLY A 139 1.69 -8.50 -19.79
C GLY A 139 1.16 -7.10 -19.52
N MET A 140 0.71 -6.36 -20.53
CA MET A 140 0.01 -5.10 -20.30
C MET A 140 -1.44 -5.38 -19.87
N CYS A 141 -1.77 -5.20 -18.59
CA CYS A 141 -3.16 -4.99 -18.21
C CYS A 141 -3.56 -3.55 -18.62
N ARG A 142 -4.05 -3.41 -19.87
CA ARG A 142 -4.45 -2.11 -20.45
C ARG A 142 -5.65 -1.46 -19.74
N THR A 143 -6.37 -2.21 -18.91
CA THR A 143 -7.63 -1.79 -18.27
C THR A 143 -7.47 -1.20 -16.87
N CYS A 144 -6.38 -1.50 -16.13
CA CYS A 144 -6.06 -0.84 -14.87
C CYS A 144 -4.83 0.10 -14.94
N GLY A 145 -4.19 0.24 -16.11
CA GLY A 145 -2.95 1.00 -16.26
C GLY A 145 -1.73 0.37 -15.57
N CYS A 146 -1.84 -0.89 -15.13
CA CYS A 146 -0.86 -1.57 -14.29
C CYS A 146 0.35 -2.14 -15.06
N ALA A 147 0.86 -1.44 -16.07
CA ALA A 147 2.12 -1.82 -16.73
C ALA A 147 3.36 -1.76 -15.78
N ARG A 148 3.17 -1.33 -14.52
CA ARG A 148 4.24 -0.92 -13.60
C ARG A 148 4.50 -1.87 -12.43
N LEU A 149 3.58 -2.78 -12.11
CA LEU A 149 3.81 -3.79 -11.04
C LEU A 149 4.95 -4.76 -11.40
N ALA A 150 5.13 -5.06 -12.69
CA ALA A 150 6.25 -5.88 -13.18
C ALA A 150 7.62 -5.24 -12.89
N GLN A 151 7.72 -3.90 -12.84
CA GLN A 151 8.95 -3.20 -12.50
C GLN A 151 9.28 -3.29 -11.01
N ILE A 152 8.28 -3.33 -10.13
CA ILE A 152 8.49 -3.49 -8.69
C ILE A 152 9.02 -4.91 -8.39
N HIS A 153 8.57 -5.92 -9.14
CA HIS A 153 9.04 -7.30 -8.99
C HIS A 153 10.55 -7.44 -9.17
N GLU A 154 11.16 -6.76 -10.15
CA GLU A 154 12.62 -6.79 -10.38
C GLU A 154 13.45 -6.22 -9.21
N TYR A 155 12.85 -5.38 -8.35
CA TYR A 155 13.50 -4.86 -7.13
C TYR A 155 13.11 -5.62 -5.86
N LEU A 156 12.09 -6.47 -5.96
CA LEU A 156 11.69 -7.40 -4.90
C LEU A 156 12.31 -8.78 -5.08
N THR A 157 13.12 -9.03 -6.11
CA THR A 157 13.99 -10.22 -6.20
C THR A 157 15.38 -9.83 -5.76
#